data_AF-A0A536YTH0-F1
#
_entry.id   AF-A0A536YTH0-F1
#
_cell.length_a   1.000
_cell.length_b   1.000
_cell.length_c   1.000
_cell.angle_alpha   90.00
_cell.angle_beta   90.00
_cell.angle_gamma   90.00
#
_symmetry.space_group_name_H-M   'P 1'
#
loop_
_entity.id
_entity.type
_entity.pdbx_description
1 polymer ?
#
loop_
_entity_poly.entity_id
_entity_poly.type
_entity_poly.pdbx_seq_one_letter_code
_entity_poly.pdbx_strand_id
1 'polypeptide(L)' 'MDTTSNLSRCAERRHALQSRMGKGIAIIPTAPERVRNRDSDYLYRFDSYFYYLSAFPEPEAVLVLLAGEE' A
#
# COMPACT_ATOMS: atom_id res chain seq x y z
N MET A 1 -12.85 -15.01 8.43
CA MET A 1 -12.54 -13.91 7.49
C MET A 1 -11.37 -14.39 6.65
N ASP A 2 -11.65 -14.80 5.41
CA ASP A 2 -10.70 -15.50 4.55
C ASP A 2 -9.61 -14.55 4.06
N THR A 3 -8.40 -14.65 4.63
CA THR A 3 -7.22 -13.87 4.25
C THR A 3 -6.97 -13.92 2.74
N THR A 4 -7.18 -15.09 2.12
CA THR A 4 -7.05 -15.33 0.68
C THR A 4 -7.92 -14.40 -0.17
N SER A 5 -9.15 -14.12 0.27
CA SER A 5 -10.09 -13.22 -0.44
C SER A 5 -9.65 -11.76 -0.45
N ASN A 6 -8.93 -11.32 0.59
CA ASN A 6 -8.41 -9.95 0.65
C ASN A 6 -7.19 -9.77 -0.24
N LEU A 7 -6.32 -10.79 -0.33
CA LEU A 7 -5.18 -10.76 -1.23
C LEU A 7 -5.61 -10.72 -2.71
N SER A 8 -6.60 -11.52 -3.10
CA SER A 8 -7.11 -11.53 -4.48
C SER A 8 -7.66 -10.16 -4.88
N ARG A 9 -8.44 -9.51 -4.01
CA ARG A 9 -8.98 -8.17 -4.24
C ARG A 9 -7.89 -7.10 -4.35
N CYS A 10 -6.82 -7.22 -3.57
CA CYS A 10 -5.67 -6.32 -3.69
C CYS A 10 -4.94 -6.51 -5.03
N ALA A 11 -4.80 -7.76 -5.50
CA ALA A 11 -4.24 -8.04 -6.83
C ALA A 11 -5.07 -7.41 -7.94
N GLU A 12 -6.40 -7.58 -7.92
CA GLU A 12 -7.31 -6.96 -8.89
C GLU A 12 -7.15 -5.42 -8.94
N ARG A 13 -7.06 -4.78 -7.78
CA ARG A 13 -6.88 -3.32 -7.69
C ARG A 13 -5.54 -2.85 -8.26
N ARG A 14 -4.45 -3.59 -7.99
CA ARG A 14 -3.13 -3.29 -8.56
C ARG A 14 -3.13 -3.42 -10.08
N HIS A 15 -3.73 -4.49 -10.60
CA HIS A 15 -3.88 -4.68 -12.05
C HIS A 15 -4.70 -3.53 -12.67
N ALA A 16 -5.83 -3.16 -12.06
CA ALA A 16 -6.64 -2.04 -12.55
C ALA A 16 -5.88 -0.71 -12.56
N LEU A 17 -5.03 -0.45 -11.55
CA LEU A 17 -4.17 0.73 -11.51
C LEU A 17 -3.12 0.69 -12.63
N GLN A 18 -2.41 -0.44 -12.80
CA GLN A 18 -1.42 -0.61 -13.86
C GLN A 18 -2.02 -0.38 -15.25
N SER A 19 -3.18 -0.98 -15.54
CA SER A 19 -3.89 -0.79 -16.81
C SER A 19 -4.27 0.66 -17.08
N ARG A 20 -4.63 1.43 -16.04
CA ARG A 20 -4.97 2.86 -16.18
C ARG A 20 -3.75 3.75 -16.36
N MET A 21 -2.61 3.37 -15.78
CA MET A 21 -1.35 4.12 -15.93
C MET A 21 -0.76 3.98 -17.34
N GLY A 22 -0.96 2.83 -17.99
CA GLY A 22 -0.42 2.56 -19.33
C GLY A 22 1.07 2.25 -19.29
N LYS A 23 1.94 3.26 -19.08
CA LYS A 23 3.40 3.09 -18.94
C LYS A 23 3.93 3.94 -17.79
N GLY A 24 4.81 3.39 -16.94
CA GLY A 24 5.50 4.13 -15.87
C GLY A 24 5.69 3.34 -14.57
N ILE A 25 6.13 4.03 -13.52
CA ILE A 25 6.38 3.45 -12.20
C ILE A 25 5.56 4.21 -11.15
N ALA A 26 4.74 3.50 -10.38
CA ALA A 26 4.08 4.05 -9.18
C ALA A 26 4.87 3.64 -7.93
N ILE A 27 5.17 4.62 -7.07
CA ILE A 27 5.89 4.43 -5.81
C ILE A 27 4.99 4.98 -4.70
N ILE A 28 4.50 4.09 -3.83
CA ILE A 28 3.52 4.43 -2.80
C ILE A 28 4.10 3.99 -1.45
N PRO A 29 4.62 4.92 -0.63
CA PRO A 29 5.13 4.60 0.70
C PRO A 29 4.01 4.47 1.73
N THR A 30 4.29 3.80 2.84
CA THR A 30 3.45 3.82 4.04
C THR A 30 3.51 5.17 4.74
N ALA A 31 2.52 5.45 5.60
CA ALA A 31 2.58 6.59 6.50
C ALA A 31 3.72 6.39 7.52
N PRO A 32 4.41 7.47 7.95
CA PRO A 32 5.39 7.38 9.03
C PRO A 32 4.69 7.22 10.38
N GLU A 33 5.38 6.60 11.33
CA GLU A 33 4.98 6.61 12.73
C GLU A 33 5.04 8.02 13.32
N ARG A 34 4.23 8.28 14.35
CA ARG A 34 4.07 9.60 14.95
C ARG A 34 4.19 9.52 16.47
N VAL A 35 5.23 10.16 16.99
CA VAL A 35 5.44 10.34 18.43
C VAL A 35 4.31 11.17 19.01
N ARG A 36 3.70 10.68 20.09
CA ARG A 36 2.70 11.42 20.87
C ARG A 36 3.37 12.23 21.97
N ASN A 37 4.24 11.59 22.77
CA ASN A 37 4.94 12.24 23.87
C ASN A 37 6.20 11.46 24.26
N ARG A 38 7.37 12.11 24.17
CA ARG A 38 8.72 11.58 24.48
C ARG A 38 9.00 10.18 23.90
N ASP A 39 8.58 9.14 24.61
CA ASP A 39 8.84 7.72 24.37
C ASP A 39 7.58 6.93 24.00
N SER A 40 6.44 7.61 23.83
CA SER A 40 5.18 7.00 23.42
C SER A 40 4.72 7.51 22.06
N ASP A 41 4.30 6.59 21.21
CA ASP A 41 3.73 6.85 19.89
C ASP A 41 2.19 6.86 19.91
N TYR A 42 1.60 7.49 18.89
CA TYR A 42 0.22 7.22 18.54
C TYR A 42 0.07 5.82 17.94
N LEU A 43 -1.14 5.26 18.01
CA LEU A 43 -1.42 4.01 17.31
C LEU A 43 -1.14 4.19 15.81
N TYR A 44 -0.32 3.30 15.27
CA TYR A 44 0.05 3.35 13.86
C TYR A 44 -1.19 3.29 12.97
N ARG A 45 -1.24 4.22 12.01
CA ARG A 45 -2.28 4.29 10.99
C ARG A 45 -1.60 4.36 9.64
N PHE A 46 -1.68 3.27 8.89
CA PHE A 46 -1.23 3.20 7.51
C PHE A 46 -1.99 4.18 6.60
N ASP A 47 -1.34 4.53 5.49
CA ASP A 47 -1.98 5.31 4.43
C ASP A 47 -3.08 4.50 3.74
N SER A 48 -4.22 5.15 3.48
CA SER A 48 -5.39 4.50 2.90
C SER A 48 -5.13 3.98 1.49
N TYR A 49 -4.36 4.70 0.66
CA TYR A 49 -4.05 4.27 -0.71
C TYR A 49 -3.11 3.07 -0.70
N PHE A 50 -2.06 3.11 0.13
CA PHE A 50 -1.14 1.99 0.31
C PHE A 50 -1.90 0.73 0.76
N TYR A 51 -2.69 0.83 1.83
CA TYR A 51 -3.40 -0.32 2.38
C TYR A 51 -4.50 -0.85 1.46
N TYR A 52 -5.16 0.04 0.70
CA TYR A 52 -6.16 -0.37 -0.29
C TYR A 52 -5.59 -1.30 -1.37
N LEU A 53 -4.32 -1.12 -1.73
CA LEU A 53 -3.62 -1.86 -2.79
C LEU A 53 -2.81 -3.06 -2.30
N SER A 54 -2.44 -3.10 -1.02
CA SER A 54 -1.54 -4.12 -0.46
C SER A 54 -2.15 -4.97 0.65
N ALA A 55 -3.13 -4.43 1.39
CA ALA A 55 -3.55 -4.95 2.70
C ALA A 55 -2.39 -5.20 3.69
N PHE A 56 -1.26 -4.48 3.51
CA PHE A 56 -0.08 -4.60 4.36
C PHE A 56 -0.14 -3.56 5.50
N PRO A 57 -0.14 -3.97 6.78
CA PRO A 57 -0.45 -3.08 7.90
C PRO A 57 0.77 -2.53 8.67
N GLU A 58 2.00 -2.81 8.25
CA GLU A 58 3.22 -2.39 8.97
C GLU A 58 3.76 -1.05 8.43
N PRO A 59 4.50 -0.27 9.26
CA PRO A 59 5.22 0.92 8.80
C PRO A 59 6.45 0.57 7.96
N GLU A 60 7.15 1.61 7.49
CA GLU A 60 8.44 1.51 6.79
C GLU A 60 8.44 0.64 5.51
N ALA A 61 7.31 0.57 4.80
CA ALA A 61 7.19 -0.17 3.56
C ALA A 61 6.88 0.73 2.36
N VAL A 62 7.24 0.23 1.18
CA VAL A 62 6.98 0.92 -0.10
C VAL A 62 6.44 -0.08 -1.10
N LEU A 63 5.29 0.23 -1.70
CA LEU A 63 4.72 -0.50 -2.81
C LEU A 63 5.24 0.11 -4.12
N VAL A 64 5.90 -0.70 -4.94
CA VAL A 64 6.37 -0.32 -6.27
C VAL A 64 5.60 -1.11 -7.32
N LEU A 65 4.96 -0.41 -8.27
CA LEU A 65 4.23 -1.01 -9.38
C LEU A 65 4.81 -0.52 -10.70
N LEU A 66 5.15 -1.47 -11.58
CA LEU A 66 5.53 -1.21 -12.96
C LEU A 66 4.29 -1.34 -13.84
N ALA A 67 3.99 -0.31 -14.61
CA ALA A 67 2.94 -0.32 -15.61
C ALA A 67 3.54 -0.29 -17.01
N GLY A 68 2.96 -1.08 -17.91
CA GLY A 68 3.42 -1.25 -19.28
C GLY A 68 4.42 -2.40 -19.41
N GLU A 69 4.58 -2.85 -20.66
CA GLU A 69 5.72 -3.68 -21.06
C GLU A 69 6.94 -2.77 -21.27
N GLU A 70 8.13 -3.35 -21.16
CA GLU A 70 9.39 -2.65 -21.44
C GLU A 70 9.35 -1.97 -22.83
#